data_AF-K9TLK1-F1
#
_entry.id   AF-K9TLK1-F1
#
_cell.length_a   1.000
_cell.length_b   1.000
_cell.length_c   1.000
_cell.angle_alpha   90.00
_cell.angle_beta   90.00
_cell.angle_gamma   90.00
#
_symmetry.space_group_name_H-M   'P 1'
#
loop_
_entity.id
_entity.type
_entity.pdbx_description
1 polymer ?
#
loop_
_entity_poly.entity_id
_entity_poly.type
_entity_poly.pdbx_seq_one_letter_code
_entity_poly.pdbx_strand_id
1 'polypeptide(L)'
;MKTFIPIAVCSIIGGIIGVTLASPISYSLYESIPGQGYSRSCSPGDMFCNSTRSREMYSGGSYRTRSVIDREETLQQQFIYGGLGVAAGLIPSALLMAILNRKKTKLPSKEAQ
;
A
#
# COMPACT_ATOMS: atom_id res chain seq x y z
N MET A 1 22.58 -17.62 20.30
CA MET A 1 22.18 -16.20 20.22
C MET A 1 22.54 -15.50 18.89
N LYS A 2 23.68 -15.79 18.24
CA LYS A 2 24.11 -15.05 17.01
C LYS A 2 23.18 -15.15 15.78
N THR A 3 22.30 -16.14 15.70
CA THR A 3 21.42 -16.36 14.52
C THR A 3 20.13 -15.54 14.53
N PHE A 4 19.74 -14.96 15.67
CA PHE A 4 18.48 -14.19 15.79
C PHE A 4 18.59 -12.78 15.21
N ILE A 5 19.77 -12.17 15.31
CA ILE A 5 20.04 -10.80 14.84
C ILE A 5 19.77 -10.65 13.32
N PRO A 6 20.32 -11.50 12.43
CA PRO A 6 20.06 -11.34 10.99
C PRO A 6 18.60 -11.61 10.61
N ILE A 7 17.91 -12.54 11.30
CA ILE A 7 16.49 -12.83 11.06
C ILE A 7 15.62 -11.60 11.43
N ALA A 8 15.92 -10.96 12.56
CA ALA A 8 15.23 -9.75 12.98
C ALA A 8 15.45 -8.59 11.99
N VAL A 9 16.68 -8.40 11.50
CA VAL A 9 16.99 -7.35 10.52
C VAL A 9 16.27 -7.58 9.20
N CYS A 10 16.27 -8.81 8.66
CA CYS A 10 15.56 -9.13 7.42
C CYS A 10 14.04 -8.95 7.56
N SER A 11 13.48 -9.23 8.74
CA SER A 11 12.06 -9.03 9.03
C SER A 11 11.68 -7.54 9.04
N ILE A 12 12.50 -6.69 9.68
CA ILE A 12 12.28 -5.24 9.72
C ILE A 12 12.38 -4.65 8.31
N ILE A 13 13.41 -5.01 7.55
CA ILE A 13 13.59 -4.53 6.17
C ILE A 13 12.42 -4.98 5.29
N GLY A 14 12.02 -6.25 5.39
CA GLY A 14 10.86 -6.77 4.66
C GLY A 14 9.58 -6.02 4.99
N GLY A 15 9.34 -5.72 6.27
CA GLY A 15 8.20 -4.93 6.73
C GLY A 15 8.19 -3.51 6.16
N ILE A 16 9.33 -2.80 6.20
CA ILE A 16 9.45 -1.44 5.65
C ILE A 16 9.16 -1.45 4.15
N ILE A 17 9.76 -2.38 3.40
CA ILE A 17 9.53 -2.51 1.95
C ILE A 17 8.05 -2.80 1.67
N GLY A 18 7.43 -3.70 2.45
CA GLY A 18 6.01 -4.02 2.35
C GLY A 18 5.11 -2.80 2.54
N VAL A 19 5.36 -1.98 3.56
CA VAL A 19 4.59 -0.75 3.81
C VAL A 19 4.78 0.25 2.67
N THR A 20 5.99 0.42 2.14
CA THR A 20 6.26 1.37 1.04
C THR A 20 5.63 0.97 -0.29
N LEU A 21 5.30 -0.32 -0.47
CA LEU A 21 4.62 -0.83 -1.67
C LEU A 21 3.10 -0.67 -1.62
N ALA A 22 2.52 -0.37 -0.44
CA ALA A 22 1.09 -0.14 -0.32
C ALA A 22 0.71 1.20 -0.96
N SER A 23 -0.03 1.15 -2.06
CA SER A 23 -0.63 2.32 -2.70
C SER A 23 -1.72 2.94 -1.83
N PRO A 24 -1.83 4.27 -1.73
CA PRO A 24 -2.93 4.90 -1.00
C PRO A 24 -4.28 4.61 -1.65
N ILE A 25 -5.28 4.30 -0.85
CA ILE A 25 -6.67 4.16 -1.28
C ILE A 25 -7.31 5.55 -1.28
N SER A 26 -7.98 5.90 -2.37
CA SER A 26 -8.73 7.14 -2.49
C SER A 26 -10.17 6.86 -2.88
N TYR A 27 -11.10 7.57 -2.25
CA TYR A 27 -12.50 7.62 -2.68
C TYR A 27 -12.85 9.00 -3.25
N SER A 28 -13.93 9.04 -4.04
CA SER A 28 -14.50 10.29 -4.54
C SER A 28 -15.52 10.83 -3.53
N LEU A 29 -15.21 11.98 -2.93
CA LEU A 29 -16.16 12.73 -2.12
C LEU A 29 -16.97 13.66 -3.03
N TYR A 30 -18.30 13.63 -2.89
CA TYR A 30 -19.21 14.58 -3.53
C TYR A 30 -19.59 15.65 -2.52
N GLU A 31 -19.15 16.88 -2.76
CA GLU A 31 -19.42 18.02 -1.90
C GLU A 31 -20.40 18.97 -2.60
N SER A 32 -21.51 19.32 -1.94
CA SER A 32 -22.49 20.26 -2.49
C SER A 32 -21.91 21.68 -2.44
N ILE A 33 -21.63 22.26 -3.60
CA ILE A 33 -21.14 23.63 -3.73
C ILE A 33 -22.15 24.41 -4.57
N PRO A 34 -22.97 25.28 -3.95
CA PRO A 34 -23.98 26.04 -4.69
C PRO A 34 -23.34 26.88 -5.80
N GLY A 35 -23.92 26.85 -7.00
CA GLY A 35 -23.46 27.62 -8.15
C GLY A 35 -22.37 26.96 -9.00
N GLN A 36 -21.77 25.84 -8.57
CA GLN A 36 -20.66 25.23 -9.31
C GLN A 36 -21.06 24.72 -10.70
N GLY A 37 -22.24 24.13 -10.85
CA GLY A 37 -22.74 23.65 -12.15
C GLY A 37 -22.86 24.75 -13.20
N TYR A 38 -23.11 26.00 -12.79
CA TYR A 38 -23.13 27.16 -13.69
C TYR A 38 -21.72 27.59 -14.12
N SER A 39 -20.73 27.40 -13.26
CA SER A 39 -19.33 27.76 -13.50
C SER A 39 -18.50 26.69 -14.21
N ARG A 40 -19.03 25.47 -14.41
CA ARG A 40 -18.31 24.39 -15.12
C ARG A 40 -18.10 24.75 -16.60
N SER A 41 -16.86 25.06 -16.94
CA SER A 41 -16.38 25.19 -18.32
C SER A 41 -16.08 23.81 -18.90
N CYS A 42 -17.02 23.28 -19.70
CA CYS A 42 -16.85 22.03 -20.44
C CYS A 42 -16.22 22.30 -21.80
N SER A 43 -15.28 21.44 -22.23
CA SER A 43 -14.68 21.52 -23.56
C SER A 43 -15.71 21.15 -24.64
N PRO A 44 -15.67 21.75 -25.84
CA PRO A 44 -16.56 21.35 -26.93
C PRO A 44 -16.34 19.87 -27.29
N GLY A 45 -17.40 19.06 -27.20
CA GLY A 45 -17.34 17.61 -27.49
C GLY A 45 -17.29 16.70 -26.26
N ASP A 46 -17.07 17.25 -25.05
CA ASP A 46 -17.15 16.45 -23.82
C ASP A 46 -18.61 16.25 -23.38
N MET A 47 -19.23 15.20 -23.93
CA MET A 47 -20.63 14.83 -23.63
C MET A 47 -20.87 14.54 -22.15
N PHE A 48 -19.86 14.01 -21.44
CA PHE A 48 -20.00 13.69 -20.03
C PHE A 48 -20.08 14.96 -19.19
N CYS A 49 -19.13 15.89 -19.39
CA CYS A 49 -19.14 17.17 -18.71
C CYS A 49 -20.45 17.94 -18.98
N ASN A 50 -20.89 18.00 -20.24
CA ASN A 50 -22.07 18.76 -20.61
C ASN A 50 -23.38 18.16 -20.05
N SER A 51 -23.46 16.83 -19.98
CA SER A 51 -24.57 16.10 -19.35
C SER A 51 -24.61 16.34 -17.84
N THR A 52 -23.46 16.26 -17.15
CA THR A 52 -23.38 16.53 -15.72
C THR A 52 -23.73 17.98 -15.39
N ARG A 53 -23.19 18.94 -16.15
CA ARG A 53 -23.53 20.36 -16.04
C ARG A 53 -25.04 20.60 -16.17
N SER A 54 -25.67 20.00 -17.17
CA SER A 54 -27.12 20.13 -17.38
C SER A 54 -27.90 19.56 -16.20
N ARG A 55 -27.55 18.36 -15.70
CA ARG A 55 -28.18 17.78 -14.50
C ARG A 55 -28.02 18.64 -13.25
N GLU A 56 -26.84 19.22 -13.05
CA GLU A 56 -26.57 20.11 -11.92
C GLU A 56 -27.37 21.42 -12.00
N MET A 57 -27.58 21.97 -13.21
CA MET A 57 -28.45 23.13 -13.41
C MET A 57 -29.93 22.80 -13.16
N TYR A 58 -30.42 21.66 -13.66
CA TYR A 58 -31.84 21.28 -13.50
C TYR A 58 -32.20 20.85 -12.09
N SER A 59 -31.31 20.14 -11.39
CA SER A 59 -31.56 19.69 -10.02
C SER A 59 -31.40 20.79 -8.97
N GLY A 60 -30.84 21.95 -9.35
CA GLY A 60 -30.45 23.02 -8.42
C GLY A 60 -29.31 22.63 -7.46
N GLY A 61 -28.84 21.39 -7.53
CA GLY A 61 -27.72 20.85 -6.77
C GLY A 61 -26.46 20.88 -7.60
N SER A 62 -25.45 21.59 -7.13
CA SER A 62 -24.14 21.65 -7.76
C SER A 62 -23.15 20.88 -6.91
N TYR A 63 -22.39 19.96 -7.51
CA TYR A 63 -21.51 19.06 -6.76
C TYR A 63 -20.08 19.14 -7.26
N ARG A 64 -19.14 19.24 -6.33
CA ARG A 64 -17.72 19.08 -6.60
C ARG A 64 -17.29 17.67 -6.25
N THR A 65 -16.70 16.97 -7.20
CA THR A 65 -15.95 15.75 -6.89
C THR A 65 -14.54 16.13 -6.45
N ARG A 66 -14.11 15.60 -5.31
CA ARG A 66 -12.71 15.67 -4.88
C ARG A 66 -12.25 14.26 -4.55
N SER A 67 -11.08 13.88 -5.03
CA SER A 67 -10.41 12.68 -4.53
C SER A 67 -9.90 12.97 -3.13
N VAL A 68 -10.34 12.17 -2.17
CA VAL A 68 -9.88 12.22 -0.77
C VAL A 68 -9.20 10.91 -0.49
N ILE A 69 -8.03 10.98 0.14
CA ILE A 69 -7.30 9.80 0.59
C ILE A 69 -8.02 9.25 1.81
N ASP A 70 -8.43 7.99 1.73
CA ASP A 70 -8.98 7.29 2.87
C ASP A 70 -7.82 6.85 3.77
N ARG A 71 -7.66 7.56 4.89
CA ARG A 71 -6.54 7.27 5.80
C ARG A 71 -6.70 5.93 6.51
N GLU A 72 -7.92 5.52 6.84
CA GLU A 72 -8.16 4.28 7.60
C GLU A 72 -7.93 3.06 6.71
N GLU A 73 -8.53 3.06 5.52
CA GLU A 73 -8.33 2.00 4.52
C GLU A 73 -6.88 1.93 4.06
N THR A 74 -6.22 3.08 3.84
CA THR A 74 -4.80 3.11 3.48
C THR A 74 -3.92 2.56 4.61
N LEU A 75 -4.21 2.88 5.87
CA LEU A 75 -3.49 2.33 7.02
C LEU A 75 -3.69 0.82 7.14
N GLN A 76 -4.91 0.33 6.95
CA GLN A 76 -5.20 -1.09 6.98
C GLN A 76 -4.45 -1.83 5.88
N GLN A 77 -4.43 -1.28 4.66
CA GLN A 77 -3.66 -1.84 3.56
C GLN A 77 -2.15 -1.82 3.87
N GLN A 78 -1.61 -0.71 4.39
CA GLN A 78 -0.22 -0.63 4.84
C GLN A 78 0.11 -1.69 5.91
N PHE A 79 -0.80 -1.96 6.84
CA PHE A 79 -0.63 -3.02 7.84
C PHE A 79 -0.58 -4.42 7.21
N ILE A 80 -1.46 -4.70 6.24
CA ILE A 80 -1.51 -6.01 5.56
C ILE A 80 -0.23 -6.23 4.75
N TYR A 81 0.16 -5.27 3.91
CA TYR A 81 1.36 -5.36 3.10
C TYR A 81 2.65 -5.32 3.93
N GLY A 82 2.67 -4.53 5.02
CA GLY A 82 3.75 -4.54 6.00
C GLY A 82 3.90 -5.90 6.69
N GLY A 83 2.79 -6.50 7.13
CA GLY A 83 2.78 -7.85 7.72
C GLY A 83 3.24 -8.94 6.74
N LEU A 84 2.80 -8.88 5.49
CA LEU A 84 3.29 -9.75 4.42
C LEU A 84 4.80 -9.58 4.20
N GLY A 85 5.29 -8.34 4.21
CA GLY A 85 6.72 -8.04 4.10
C GLY A 85 7.55 -8.62 5.24
N VAL A 86 7.06 -8.50 6.48
CA VAL A 86 7.68 -9.11 7.67
C VAL A 86 7.76 -10.63 7.53
N ALA A 87 6.68 -11.28 7.11
CA ALA A 87 6.64 -12.74 6.90
C ALA A 87 7.60 -13.18 5.79
N ALA A 88 7.63 -12.44 4.67
CA ALA A 88 8.55 -12.67 3.56
C ALA A 88 10.02 -12.50 3.96
N GLY A 89 10.33 -11.65 4.95
CA GLY A 89 11.68 -11.52 5.50
C GLY A 89 12.07 -12.65 6.47
N LEU A 90 11.10 -13.20 7.21
CA LEU A 90 11.35 -14.23 8.23
C LEU A 90 11.54 -15.64 7.65
N ILE A 91 10.65 -16.07 6.76
CA ILE A 91 10.59 -17.44 6.24
C ILE A 91 11.89 -17.86 5.52
N PRO A 92 12.38 -17.14 4.49
CA PRO A 92 13.60 -17.52 3.79
C PRO A 92 14.84 -17.39 4.69
N SER A 93 14.89 -16.40 5.58
CA SER A 93 16.01 -16.19 6.51
C SER A 93 16.14 -17.34 7.52
N ALA A 94 15.01 -17.80 8.07
CA ALA A 94 14.98 -18.95 8.96
C ALA A 94 15.36 -20.25 8.24
N LEU A 95 14.86 -20.45 7.02
CA LEU A 95 15.19 -21.61 6.18
C LEU A 95 16.69 -21.63 5.84
N LEU A 96 17.26 -20.50 5.44
CA LEU A 96 18.68 -20.36 5.10
C LEU A 96 19.56 -20.68 6.32
N MET A 97 19.21 -20.16 7.49
CA MET A 97 19.90 -20.48 8.75
C MET A 97 19.82 -21.96 9.11
N ALA A 98 18.67 -22.61 8.89
CA ALA A 98 18.51 -24.04 9.13
C ALA A 98 19.40 -24.88 8.20
N ILE A 99 19.51 -24.50 6.92
CA ILE A 99 20.39 -25.15 5.94
C ILE A 99 21.87 -24.97 6.31
N LEU A 100 22.28 -23.76 6.67
CA LEU A 100 23.66 -23.45 7.05
C LEU A 100 24.09 -24.20 8.32
N ASN A 101 23.21 -24.28 9.32
CA ASN A 101 23.47 -25.06 10.53
C ASN A 101 23.57 -26.56 10.25
N ARG A 102 22.72 -27.12 9.37
CA ARG A 102 22.82 -28.53 8.93
C ARG A 102 24.11 -28.83 8.15
N LYS A 103 24.66 -27.88 7.40
CA LYS A 103 25.95 -28.05 6.73
C LYS A 103 27.12 -28.04 7.72
N LYS A 104 27.09 -27.18 8.75
CA LYS A 104 28.14 -27.14 9.78
C LYS A 104 28.26 -28.45 10.58
N THR A 105 27.14 -29.12 10.88
CA THR A 105 27.18 -30.39 11.62
C THR A 105 27.66 -31.59 10.79
N LYS A 106 27.69 -31.47 9.45
CA LYS A 106 28.17 -32.53 8.55
C LYS A 106 29.63 -32.38 8.11
N LEU A 107 30.29 -31.27 8.44
CA LEU A 107 31.73 -31.15 8.21
C LEU A 107 32.45 -31.82 9.39
N PRO A 108 33.17 -32.94 9.18
CA PRO A 108 33.98 -33.51 10.24
C PRO A 108 35.02 -32.48 10.68
N SER A 109 35.06 -32.25 11.99
CA SER A 109 36.15 -31.58 12.68
C SER A 109 37.48 -32.19 12.25
N LYS A 110 38.16 -31.55 11.29
CA LYS A 110 39.54 -31.84 10.91
C LYS A 110 40.44 -30.68 11.34
N GLU A 111 40.27 -30.14 12.54
CA GLU A 111 41.25 -29.25 13.16
C GLU A 111 41.25 -29.47 14.67
N ALA A 112 41.95 -30.52 15.10
CA ALA A 112 42.51 -30.68 16.45
C ALA A 112 43.55 -31.83 16.38
N GLN A 113 44.66 -31.54 15.71
CA GLN A 113 45.96 -32.17 16.02
C GLN A 113 46.70 -31.23 16.97
#